data_AF-A0A0C3PVP9-F1
#
_entry.id   AF-A0A0C3PVP9-F1
#
_cell.length_a   1.000
_cell.length_b   1.000
_cell.length_c   1.000
_cell.angle_alpha   90.00
_cell.angle_beta   90.00
_cell.angle_gamma   90.00
#
_symmetry.space_group_name_H-M   'P 1'
#
loop_
_entity.id
_entity.type
_entity.pdbx_description
1 polymer ?
#
loop_
_entity_poly.entity_id
_entity_poly.type
_entity_poly.pdbx_seq_one_letter_code
_entity_poly.pdbx_strand_id
1 'polypeptide(L)'
;MHLLYPESRSFRFSFCNESSAQSSFRKLSWSEISMTDSSRSKRINDTLSLFSFAPWVLSEEELQGFVRPQRFPQQRRAQACSSELKRYPFQEQEWLWSKVWDSCFSSDCRWFVVTTYKHWVFGVFSPDWTDVFVSPLYRYDSCDPTILELLLFWVASAMGYEGGWIPPEIRAESKLPIQCLSATVTDLFFNVSKAMAVLVYQ
;
A
#
# COMPACT_ATOMS: atom_id res chain seq x y z
N MET A 1 -22.82 9.24 15.38
CA MET A 1 -22.78 8.09 14.45
C MET A 1 -22.45 6.79 15.17
N HIS A 2 -21.33 6.67 15.91
CA HIS A 2 -20.98 5.44 16.67
C HIS A 2 -22.05 4.94 17.66
N LEU A 3 -22.79 5.85 18.30
CA LEU A 3 -23.88 5.48 19.23
C LEU A 3 -25.11 4.89 18.53
N LEU A 4 -25.27 5.11 17.23
CA LEU A 4 -26.38 4.58 16.42
C LEU A 4 -25.98 3.28 15.69
N TYR A 5 -24.68 3.04 15.52
CA TYR A 5 -24.12 1.89 14.82
C TYR A 5 -22.93 1.33 15.60
N PRO A 6 -23.17 0.42 16.57
CA PRO A 6 -22.11 -0.09 17.45
C PRO A 6 -21.00 -0.87 16.70
N GLU A 7 -21.28 -1.31 15.46
CA GLU A 7 -20.28 -1.95 14.59
C GLU A 7 -19.43 -0.98 13.78
N SER A 8 -19.71 0.33 13.85
CA SER A 8 -18.93 1.31 13.09
C SER A 8 -17.51 1.43 13.64
N ARG A 9 -16.54 1.44 12.73
CA ARG A 9 -15.11 1.58 13.03
C ARG A 9 -14.64 2.97 12.63
N SER A 10 -13.79 3.58 13.46
CA SER A 10 -13.23 4.91 13.16
C SER A 10 -11.88 4.76 12.48
N PHE A 11 -11.69 5.47 11.38
CA PHE A 11 -10.40 5.52 10.70
C PHE A 11 -9.92 6.96 10.55
N ARG A 12 -8.59 7.14 10.50
CA ARG A 12 -7.97 8.44 10.33
C ARG A 12 -6.66 8.34 9.56
N PHE A 13 -6.42 9.33 8.72
CA PHE A 13 -5.09 9.62 8.19
C PHE A 13 -4.23 10.32 9.24
N SER A 14 -3.05 9.76 9.48
CA SER A 14 -2.03 10.39 10.31
C SER A 14 -0.75 10.58 9.52
N PHE A 15 -0.16 11.77 9.65
CA PHE A 15 1.19 12.01 9.19
C PHE A 15 2.17 11.29 10.11
N CYS A 16 3.05 10.48 9.53
CA CYS A 16 4.17 9.92 10.23
C CYS A 16 5.30 10.96 10.16
N ASN A 17 5.45 11.78 11.20
CA ASN A 17 6.58 12.69 11.33
C ASN A 17 7.82 11.84 11.66
N GLU A 18 8.45 11.27 10.64
CA GLU A 18 9.85 10.88 10.76
C GLU A 18 10.66 12.17 10.93
N SER A 19 11.05 12.42 12.18
CA SER A 19 11.87 13.55 12.59
C SER A 19 13.08 13.71 11.67
N SER A 20 13.23 14.90 11.10
CA SER A 20 14.47 15.52 10.58
C SER A 20 15.24 14.76 9.50
N ALA A 21 15.02 15.06 8.20
CA ALA A 21 16.11 15.34 7.23
C ALA A 21 15.65 15.51 5.77
N GLN A 22 14.52 14.94 5.34
CA GLN A 22 14.17 14.89 3.91
C GLN A 22 12.79 15.50 3.64
N SER A 23 12.75 16.78 3.29
CA SER A 23 11.52 17.49 2.87
C SER A 23 10.85 16.89 1.64
N SER A 24 11.57 16.04 0.91
CA SER A 24 11.16 15.37 -0.32
C SER A 24 10.38 14.08 -0.11
N PHE A 25 10.28 13.55 1.11
CA PHE A 25 9.58 12.30 1.43
C PHE A 25 8.54 12.54 2.53
N ARG A 26 7.34 12.01 2.34
CA ARG A 26 6.29 12.00 3.37
C ARG A 26 5.65 10.63 3.45
N LYS A 27 5.44 10.15 4.68
CA LYS A 27 4.63 8.97 4.97
C LYS A 27 3.32 9.39 5.62
N LEU A 28 2.23 8.88 5.08
CA LEU A 28 0.88 8.97 5.60
C LEU A 28 0.42 7.56 5.96
N SER A 29 -0.20 7.37 7.12
CA SER A 29 -0.80 6.09 7.48
C SER A 29 -2.31 6.23 7.65
N TRP A 30 -3.05 5.26 7.12
CA TRP A 30 -4.48 5.06 7.35
C TRP A 30 -4.62 4.02 8.46
N SER A 31 -5.15 4.42 9.61
CA SER A 31 -5.20 3.55 10.79
C SER A 31 -6.59 3.52 11.42
N GLU A 32 -6.92 2.36 12.01
CA GLU A 32 -8.10 2.22 12.84
C GLU A 32 -7.86 2.83 14.23
N ILE A 33 -8.81 3.63 14.68
CA ILE A 33 -8.81 4.25 16.00
C ILE A 33 -9.80 3.52 16.90
N SER A 34 -9.30 3.03 18.03
CA SER A 34 -10.15 2.64 19.16
C SER A 34 -10.34 3.84 20.09
N MET A 35 -11.59 4.06 20.52
CA MET A 35 -11.87 4.91 21.68
C MET A 35 -11.69 4.05 22.93
N THR A 36 -10.76 4.45 23.80
CA THR A 36 -10.68 3.86 25.15
C THR A 36 -11.49 4.71 26.11
N ASP A 37 -12.02 4.10 27.18
CA ASP A 37 -12.85 4.76 28.20
C ASP A 37 -12.19 5.99 28.86
N SER A 38 -10.87 6.14 28.71
CA SER A 38 -10.09 7.27 29.21
C SER A 38 -10.15 8.53 28.34
N SER A 39 -11.06 8.62 27.35
CA SER A 39 -11.19 9.70 26.35
C SER A 39 -9.97 9.92 25.45
N ARG A 40 -8.96 9.03 25.50
CA ARG A 40 -7.80 9.05 24.61
C ARG A 40 -7.99 8.03 23.48
N SER A 41 -7.88 8.51 22.25
CA SER A 41 -7.88 7.67 21.05
C SER A 41 -6.58 6.87 20.95
N LYS A 42 -6.67 5.53 20.95
CA LYS A 42 -5.51 4.65 20.76
C LYS A 42 -5.51 4.10 19.33
N ARG A 43 -4.44 4.32 18.59
CA ARG A 43 -4.23 3.67 17.28
C ARG A 43 -4.09 2.18 17.51
N ILE A 44 -4.86 1.38 16.78
CA ILE A 44 -4.80 -0.08 16.86
C ILE A 44 -3.68 -0.53 15.93
N ASN A 45 -3.91 -0.49 14.62
CA ASN A 45 -2.95 -0.88 13.58
C ASN A 45 -3.03 0.07 12.37
N ASP A 46 -1.91 0.24 11.68
CA ASP A 46 -1.86 0.87 10.36
C ASP A 46 -2.37 -0.14 9.32
N THR A 47 -3.41 0.25 8.58
CA THR A 47 -4.04 -0.60 7.55
C THR A 47 -3.43 -0.35 6.17
N LEU A 48 -3.09 0.91 5.85
CA LEU A 48 -2.46 1.30 4.58
C LEU A 48 -1.40 2.37 4.84
N SER A 49 -0.23 2.24 4.21
CA SER A 49 0.84 3.24 4.22
C SER A 49 0.97 3.93 2.86
N LEU A 50 0.87 5.26 2.81
CA LEU A 50 1.10 6.05 1.61
C LEU A 50 2.43 6.78 1.70
N PHE A 51 3.30 6.54 0.73
CA PHE A 51 4.61 7.13 0.58
C PHE A 51 4.58 8.13 -0.57
N SER A 52 4.73 9.42 -0.27
CA SER A 52 4.83 10.45 -1.30
C SER A 52 6.25 11.00 -1.41
N PHE A 53 6.72 11.05 -2.64
CA PHE A 53 8.02 11.59 -3.02
C PHE A 53 7.81 12.83 -3.90
N ALA A 54 8.69 13.82 -3.75
CA ALA A 54 8.72 14.90 -4.72
C ALA A 54 9.14 14.39 -6.11
N PRO A 55 8.59 14.92 -7.21
CA PRO A 55 8.89 14.44 -8.56
C PRO A 55 10.37 14.48 -8.99
N TRP A 56 11.19 15.29 -8.31
CA TRP A 56 12.63 15.41 -8.59
C TRP A 56 13.51 14.46 -7.78
N VAL A 57 12.93 13.73 -6.81
CA VAL A 57 13.66 12.76 -5.99
C VAL A 57 13.47 11.34 -6.48
N LEU A 58 12.33 11.06 -7.12
CA LEU A 58 12.04 9.75 -7.68
C LEU A 58 11.57 9.93 -9.12
N SER A 59 12.40 9.50 -10.05
CA SER A 59 12.12 9.53 -11.48
C SER A 59 11.08 8.48 -11.87
N GLU A 60 10.48 8.65 -13.06
CA GLU A 60 9.58 7.65 -13.62
C GLU A 60 10.30 6.32 -13.85
N GLU A 61 11.56 6.34 -14.32
CA GLU A 61 12.34 5.14 -14.60
C GLU A 61 12.64 4.33 -13.33
N GLU A 62 12.96 4.99 -12.22
CA GLU A 62 13.15 4.34 -10.92
C GLU A 62 11.84 3.71 -10.43
N LEU A 63 10.72 4.42 -10.58
CA LEU A 63 9.40 3.91 -10.18
C LEU A 63 8.92 2.77 -11.10
N GLN A 64 9.25 2.80 -12.40
CA GLN A 64 9.06 1.66 -13.29
C GLN A 64 9.94 0.48 -12.86
N GLY A 65 11.19 0.73 -12.47
CA GLY A 65 12.10 -0.28 -11.92
C GLY A 65 11.59 -0.91 -10.62
N PHE A 66 10.87 -0.14 -9.80
CA PHE A 66 10.19 -0.60 -8.60
C PHE A 66 9.03 -1.56 -8.92
N VAL A 67 8.23 -1.27 -9.96
CA VAL A 67 7.11 -2.13 -10.40
C VAL A 67 7.58 -3.43 -11.07
N ARG A 68 8.79 -3.45 -11.65
CA ARG A 68 9.30 -4.64 -12.34
C ARG A 68 9.42 -5.84 -11.39
N PRO A 69 9.25 -7.08 -11.90
CA PRO A 69 9.53 -8.30 -11.16
C PRO A 69 10.90 -8.30 -10.48
N GLN A 70 10.90 -8.06 -9.16
CA GLN A 70 12.08 -8.21 -8.34
C GLN A 70 11.93 -9.44 -7.45
N ARG A 71 12.99 -10.27 -7.39
CA ARG A 71 13.16 -11.22 -6.29
C ARG A 71 13.60 -10.43 -5.07
N PHE A 72 12.99 -10.67 -3.92
CA PHE A 72 13.35 -10.00 -2.68
C PHE A 72 14.88 -10.04 -2.46
N PRO A 73 15.50 -8.93 -2.03
CA PRO A 73 16.95 -8.86 -1.83
C PRO A 73 17.49 -9.97 -0.91
N GLN A 74 16.66 -10.44 0.04
CA GLN A 74 17.02 -11.49 0.99
C GLN A 74 17.28 -12.85 0.30
N GLN A 75 16.47 -13.23 -0.70
CA GLN A 75 16.70 -14.47 -1.48
C GLN A 75 17.95 -14.36 -2.36
N ARG A 76 18.22 -13.19 -2.94
CA ARG A 76 19.48 -12.94 -3.68
C ARG A 76 20.70 -13.09 -2.78
N ARG A 77 20.64 -12.59 -1.54
CA ARG A 77 21.75 -12.70 -0.57
C ARG A 77 21.94 -14.11 -0.04
N ALA A 78 20.87 -14.87 0.18
CA ALA A 78 20.95 -16.27 0.61
C ALA A 78 21.56 -17.20 -0.47
N GLN A 79 21.42 -16.83 -1.75
CA GLN A 79 21.94 -17.60 -2.89
C GLN A 79 23.31 -17.10 -3.40
N ALA A 80 23.83 -15.99 -2.88
CA ALA A 80 25.11 -15.43 -3.32
C ALA A 80 26.29 -16.16 -2.66
N CYS A 81 27.16 -16.78 -3.47
CA CYS A 81 28.47 -17.23 -3.01
C CYS A 81 29.28 -16.03 -2.47
N SER A 82 30.10 -16.25 -1.44
CA SER A 82 30.90 -15.23 -0.74
C SER A 82 31.83 -14.41 -1.67
N SER A 83 32.12 -14.89 -2.88
CA SER A 83 32.89 -14.17 -3.90
C SER A 83 32.09 -13.20 -4.79
N GLU A 84 30.75 -13.26 -4.78
CA GLU A 84 29.88 -12.41 -5.62
C GLU A 84 29.31 -11.17 -4.90
N LEU A 85 29.50 -11.07 -3.58
CA LEU A 85 29.08 -9.91 -2.78
C LEU A 85 29.73 -8.58 -3.26
N LYS A 86 30.86 -8.67 -3.99
CA LYS A 86 31.57 -7.52 -4.58
C LYS A 86 31.06 -7.12 -5.98
N ARG A 87 30.15 -7.88 -6.60
CA ARG A 87 29.80 -7.72 -8.03
C ARG A 87 28.42 -7.11 -8.32
N TYR A 88 27.59 -6.96 -7.30
CA TYR A 88 26.29 -6.31 -7.42
C TYR A 88 26.33 -4.98 -6.65
N PRO A 89 26.66 -3.86 -7.31
CA PRO A 89 26.41 -2.55 -6.71
C PRO A 89 24.91 -2.48 -6.37
N PHE A 90 24.61 -1.92 -5.20
CA PHE A 90 23.25 -1.57 -4.77
C PHE A 90 22.57 -0.88 -5.95
N GLN A 91 21.67 -1.56 -6.67
CA GLN A 91 20.99 -0.92 -7.79
C GLN A 91 20.23 0.26 -7.20
N GLU A 92 20.24 1.41 -7.87
CA GLU A 92 19.53 2.62 -7.41
C GLU A 92 18.03 2.38 -7.20
N GLN A 93 17.47 1.23 -7.61
CA GLN A 93 16.08 0.87 -7.32
C GLN A 93 15.89 0.12 -5.99
N GLU A 94 16.95 -0.40 -5.37
CA GLU A 94 16.87 -1.18 -4.12
C GLU A 94 16.55 -0.29 -2.92
N TRP A 95 16.97 0.99 -2.92
CA TRP A 95 16.72 1.88 -1.78
C TRP A 95 15.23 2.14 -1.57
N LEU A 96 14.46 2.30 -2.65
CA LEU A 96 13.02 2.54 -2.57
C LEU A 96 12.31 1.30 -2.01
N TRP A 97 12.67 0.12 -2.50
CA TRP A 97 12.16 -1.15 -1.99
C TRP A 97 12.50 -1.34 -0.51
N SER A 98 13.76 -1.12 -0.11
CA SER A 98 14.17 -1.18 1.29
C SER A 98 13.36 -0.21 2.15
N LYS A 99 13.19 1.04 1.70
CA LYS A 99 12.46 2.05 2.46
C LYS A 99 10.98 1.72 2.64
N VAL A 100 10.31 1.25 1.58
CA VAL A 100 8.91 0.81 1.65
C VAL A 100 8.79 -0.41 2.55
N TRP A 101 9.64 -1.43 2.37
CA TRP A 101 9.60 -2.67 3.14
C TRP A 101 9.89 -2.42 4.63
N ASP A 102 10.97 -1.73 4.99
CA ASP A 102 11.33 -1.42 6.38
C ASP A 102 10.19 -0.67 7.07
N SER A 103 9.57 0.28 6.37
CA SER A 103 8.51 1.10 6.92
C SER A 103 7.18 0.37 7.07
N CYS A 104 6.87 -0.56 6.17
CA CYS A 104 5.69 -1.42 6.24
C CYS A 104 5.84 -2.52 7.29
N PHE A 105 6.99 -3.19 7.31
CA PHE A 105 7.31 -4.27 8.24
C PHE A 105 7.35 -3.77 9.70
N SER A 106 7.98 -2.62 9.95
CA SER A 106 8.04 -2.03 11.29
C SER A 106 6.69 -1.58 11.83
N SER A 107 5.73 -1.25 10.96
CA SER A 107 4.37 -0.85 11.36
C SER A 107 3.33 -1.98 11.25
N ASP A 108 3.76 -3.21 10.96
CA ASP A 108 2.89 -4.35 10.65
C ASP A 108 1.78 -4.03 9.62
N CYS A 109 2.13 -3.19 8.63
CA CYS A 109 1.21 -2.67 7.62
C CYS A 109 1.61 -3.22 6.25
N ARG A 110 0.90 -4.25 5.78
CA ARG A 110 1.22 -4.92 4.52
C ARG A 110 0.86 -4.13 3.27
N TRP A 111 -0.14 -3.25 3.36
CA TRP A 111 -0.64 -2.49 2.22
C TRP A 111 0.11 -1.17 2.08
N PHE A 112 0.45 -0.82 0.84
CA PHE A 112 1.14 0.41 0.55
C PHE A 112 0.73 1.08 -0.77
N VAL A 113 0.98 2.39 -0.82
CA VAL A 113 0.90 3.22 -2.02
C VAL A 113 2.17 4.03 -2.13
N VAL A 114 2.79 4.08 -3.31
CA VAL A 114 3.93 4.94 -3.62
C VAL A 114 3.51 5.94 -4.68
N THR A 115 3.78 7.22 -4.46
CA THR A 115 3.41 8.27 -5.41
C THR A 115 4.45 9.37 -5.53
N THR A 116 4.60 9.90 -6.75
CA THR A 116 5.30 11.16 -7.03
C THR A 116 4.33 12.31 -7.31
N TYR A 117 3.04 12.12 -7.02
CA TYR A 117 1.88 12.89 -7.49
C TYR A 117 1.66 12.86 -9.01
N LYS A 118 2.70 12.64 -9.82
CA LYS A 118 2.60 12.39 -11.27
C LYS A 118 2.30 10.93 -11.59
N HIS A 119 2.88 10.03 -10.81
CA HIS A 119 2.74 8.60 -10.97
C HIS A 119 2.39 7.93 -9.64
N TRP A 120 1.68 6.80 -9.73
CA TRP A 120 1.12 6.07 -8.62
C TRP A 120 1.36 4.57 -8.81
N VAL A 121 1.77 3.93 -7.73
CA VAL A 121 1.96 2.49 -7.64
C VAL A 121 1.29 2.02 -6.37
N PHE A 122 0.54 0.94 -6.47
CA PHE A 122 -0.15 0.34 -5.34
C PHE A 122 0.38 -1.06 -5.12
N GLY A 123 0.44 -1.51 -3.87
CA GLY A 123 0.94 -2.85 -3.60
C GLY A 123 0.62 -3.37 -2.22
N VAL A 124 0.87 -4.66 -2.06
CA VAL A 124 0.64 -5.40 -0.82
C VAL A 124 1.66 -6.50 -0.66
N PHE A 125 2.16 -6.65 0.57
CA PHE A 125 3.01 -7.76 0.97
C PHE A 125 2.18 -9.00 1.32
N SER A 126 2.72 -10.18 1.03
CA SER A 126 2.14 -11.44 1.48
C SER A 126 2.09 -11.51 3.01
N PRO A 127 1.22 -12.37 3.60
CA PRO A 127 1.13 -12.53 5.05
C PRO A 127 2.47 -12.87 5.73
N ASP A 128 3.34 -13.60 5.04
CA ASP A 128 4.67 -14.03 5.50
C ASP A 128 5.81 -13.07 5.10
N TRP A 129 5.49 -11.94 4.44
CA TRP A 129 6.45 -10.92 4.01
C TRP A 129 7.52 -11.41 3.02
N THR A 130 7.31 -12.56 2.37
CA THR A 130 8.25 -13.14 1.38
C THR A 130 7.97 -12.68 -0.04
N ASP A 131 6.73 -12.27 -0.31
CA ASP A 131 6.25 -11.90 -1.63
C ASP A 131 5.56 -10.53 -1.59
N VAL A 132 5.52 -9.91 -2.77
CA VAL A 132 4.88 -8.61 -2.96
C VAL A 132 4.12 -8.61 -4.27
N PHE A 133 2.92 -8.03 -4.21
CA PHE A 133 2.03 -7.84 -5.33
C PHE A 133 1.95 -6.34 -5.60
N VAL A 134 2.25 -5.93 -6.83
CA VAL A 134 2.37 -4.52 -7.20
C VAL A 134 1.54 -4.29 -8.45
N SER A 135 0.80 -3.19 -8.46
CA SER A 135 0.05 -2.74 -9.62
C SER A 135 0.99 -2.20 -10.71
N PRO A 136 0.48 -2.00 -11.94
CA PRO A 136 1.14 -1.14 -12.91
C PRO A 136 1.42 0.25 -12.37
N LEU A 137 2.28 0.96 -13.10
CA LEU A 137 2.48 2.37 -12.93
C LEU A 137 1.29 3.14 -13.52
N TYR A 138 0.54 3.83 -12.67
CA TYR A 138 -0.55 4.69 -13.11
C TYR A 138 -0.10 6.14 -13.18
N ARG A 139 -0.53 6.86 -14.21
CA ARG A 139 -0.36 8.31 -14.27
C ARG A 139 -1.47 9.01 -13.51
N TYR A 140 -1.20 10.24 -13.04
CA TYR A 140 -2.17 11.05 -12.32
C TYR A 140 -3.46 11.33 -13.11
N ASP A 141 -3.37 11.31 -14.44
CA ASP A 141 -4.43 11.54 -15.41
C ASP A 141 -5.05 10.23 -15.96
N SER A 142 -4.80 9.10 -15.30
CA SER A 142 -5.47 7.84 -15.61
C SER A 142 -6.99 7.99 -15.45
N CYS A 143 -7.76 7.55 -16.43
CA CYS A 143 -9.22 7.61 -16.44
C CYS A 143 -9.90 6.24 -16.31
N ASP A 144 -9.14 5.15 -16.43
CA ASP A 144 -9.68 3.79 -16.41
C ASP A 144 -8.67 2.81 -15.80
N PRO A 145 -8.73 2.55 -14.49
CA PRO A 145 -9.46 3.32 -13.47
C PRO A 145 -8.77 4.67 -13.15
N THR A 146 -9.53 5.59 -12.54
CA THR A 146 -8.97 6.83 -11.97
C THR A 146 -8.12 6.58 -10.73
N ILE A 147 -7.22 7.51 -10.40
CA ILE A 147 -6.40 7.41 -9.18
C ILE A 147 -7.27 7.37 -7.91
N LEU A 148 -8.39 8.09 -7.88
CA LEU A 148 -9.30 8.11 -6.75
C LEU A 148 -9.99 6.76 -6.56
N GLU A 149 -10.44 6.16 -7.65
CA GLU A 149 -11.02 4.83 -7.69
C GLU A 149 -10.04 3.76 -7.21
N LEU A 150 -8.79 3.83 -7.67
CA LEU A 150 -7.71 2.96 -7.19
C LEU A 150 -7.50 3.16 -5.69
N LEU A 151 -7.36 4.39 -5.21
CA LEU A 151 -7.19 4.66 -3.79
C LEU A 151 -8.34 4.08 -2.96
N LEU A 152 -9.59 4.23 -3.41
CA LEU A 152 -10.75 3.68 -2.73
C LEU A 152 -10.69 2.15 -2.68
N PHE A 153 -10.37 1.50 -3.80
CA PHE A 153 -10.21 0.05 -3.88
C PHE A 153 -9.12 -0.48 -2.95
N TRP A 154 -7.95 0.16 -2.96
CA TRP A 154 -6.83 -0.25 -2.14
C TRP A 154 -7.08 0.00 -0.64
N VAL A 155 -7.75 1.10 -0.28
CA VAL A 155 -8.18 1.36 1.11
C VAL A 155 -9.22 0.32 1.56
N ALA A 156 -10.23 0.04 0.74
CA ALA A 156 -11.26 -0.96 1.07
C ALA A 156 -10.65 -2.37 1.26
N SER A 157 -9.70 -2.73 0.39
CA SER A 157 -8.95 -3.99 0.48
C SER A 157 -8.09 -4.04 1.74
N ALA A 158 -7.41 -2.94 2.08
CA ALA A 158 -6.62 -2.82 3.31
C ALA A 158 -7.44 -2.96 4.59
N MET A 159 -8.72 -2.55 4.54
CA MET A 159 -9.67 -2.68 5.64
C MET A 159 -10.30 -4.08 5.72
N GLY A 160 -10.10 -4.93 4.71
CA GLY A 160 -10.70 -6.27 4.63
C GLY A 160 -12.20 -6.24 4.34
N TYR A 161 -12.71 -5.21 3.64
CA TYR A 161 -14.11 -5.20 3.21
C TYR A 161 -14.39 -6.24 2.12
N GLU A 162 -15.64 -6.69 2.07
CA GLU A 162 -16.13 -7.56 0.99
C GLU A 162 -15.93 -6.89 -0.38
N GLY A 163 -15.46 -7.66 -1.37
CA GLY A 163 -15.07 -7.13 -2.69
C GLY A 163 -13.67 -6.52 -2.74
N GLY A 164 -12.96 -6.42 -1.61
CA GLY A 164 -11.56 -6.06 -1.57
C GLY A 164 -10.64 -7.19 -2.04
N TRP A 165 -9.41 -6.83 -2.43
CA TRP A 165 -8.39 -7.80 -2.81
C TRP A 165 -7.87 -8.58 -1.59
N ILE A 166 -7.74 -9.90 -1.74
CA ILE A 166 -7.15 -10.78 -0.72
C ILE A 166 -5.79 -11.26 -1.24
N PRO A 167 -4.67 -10.86 -0.60
CA PRO A 167 -3.35 -11.33 -1.00
C PRO A 167 -3.26 -12.86 -0.88
N PRO A 168 -2.78 -13.58 -1.92
CA PRO A 168 -2.51 -15.01 -1.82
C PRO A 168 -1.52 -15.32 -0.69
N GLU A 169 -1.77 -16.41 0.03
CA GLU A 169 -0.93 -16.85 1.17
C GLU A 169 0.41 -17.43 0.73
N ILE A 170 0.46 -18.03 -0.46
CA ILE A 170 1.68 -18.60 -1.05
C ILE A 170 1.64 -18.29 -2.55
N ARG A 171 2.77 -17.87 -3.14
CA ARG A 171 2.95 -18.00 -4.59
C ARG A 171 2.88 -19.50 -4.93
N ALA A 172 1.73 -19.97 -5.40
CA ALA A 172 1.70 -21.21 -6.15
C ALA A 172 2.80 -21.10 -7.22
N GLU A 173 3.72 -22.07 -7.25
CA GLU A 173 4.86 -22.13 -8.17
C GLU A 173 4.38 -22.00 -9.62
N SER A 174 4.18 -20.76 -10.04
CA SER A 174 3.75 -20.41 -11.37
C SER A 174 4.79 -19.43 -11.85
N LYS A 175 5.42 -19.80 -12.96
CA LYS A 175 6.42 -19.05 -13.71
C LYS A 175 5.82 -17.76 -14.30
N LEU A 176 5.08 -17.00 -13.50
CA LEU A 176 4.42 -15.78 -13.94
C LEU A 176 5.15 -14.59 -13.32
N PRO A 177 5.58 -13.62 -14.15
CA PRO A 177 6.06 -12.33 -13.64
C PRO A 177 4.97 -11.71 -12.76
N ILE A 178 5.36 -10.80 -11.86
CA ILE A 178 4.46 -10.01 -10.98
C ILE A 178 3.08 -9.90 -11.63
N GLN A 179 2.08 -10.49 -10.97
CA GLN A 179 0.70 -10.35 -11.43
C GLN A 179 0.39 -8.87 -11.43
N CYS A 180 0.28 -8.33 -12.64
CA CYS A 180 -0.30 -7.05 -12.93
C CYS A 180 -1.70 -7.06 -12.34
N LEU A 181 -1.87 -6.46 -11.16
CA LEU A 181 -3.19 -6.31 -10.56
C LEU A 181 -3.97 -5.35 -11.45
N SER A 182 -4.87 -5.88 -12.27
CA SER A 182 -5.91 -5.08 -12.90
C SER A 182 -6.92 -4.79 -11.80
N ALA A 183 -6.81 -3.61 -11.19
CA ALA A 183 -7.81 -3.15 -10.25
C ALA A 183 -9.03 -2.70 -11.07
N THR A 184 -10.09 -3.48 -11.05
CA THR A 184 -11.37 -3.11 -11.65
C THR A 184 -12.33 -2.68 -10.54
N VAL A 185 -12.74 -1.40 -10.58
CA VAL A 185 -13.71 -0.79 -9.66
C VAL A 185 -15.06 -1.50 -9.69
N THR A 186 -15.34 -2.21 -10.78
CA THR A 186 -16.58 -2.97 -10.99
C THR A 186 -16.82 -4.05 -9.94
N ASP A 187 -15.80 -4.46 -9.18
CA ASP A 187 -15.94 -5.46 -8.11
C ASP A 187 -16.33 -4.84 -6.75
N LEU A 188 -16.18 -3.52 -6.59
CA LEU A 188 -16.75 -2.79 -5.47
C LEU A 188 -18.24 -2.52 -5.77
N PHE A 189 -19.08 -3.54 -5.62
CA PHE A 189 -20.51 -3.32 -5.42
C PHE A 189 -20.70 -2.65 -4.06
N PHE A 190 -20.37 -1.36 -3.95
CA PHE A 190 -20.98 -0.52 -2.95
C PHE A 190 -22.48 -0.60 -3.21
N ASN A 191 -23.20 -1.23 -2.30
CA ASN A 191 -24.65 -1.20 -2.29
C ASN A 191 -25.07 0.22 -1.86
N VAL A 192 -24.83 1.20 -2.75
CA VAL A 192 -25.13 2.63 -2.55
C VAL A 192 -26.61 2.80 -2.23
N SER A 193 -27.47 1.91 -2.73
CA SER A 193 -28.89 1.84 -2.40
C SER A 193 -29.15 1.63 -0.91
N LYS A 194 -28.34 0.81 -0.20
CA LYS A 194 -28.44 0.65 1.26
C LYS A 194 -27.92 1.86 2.02
N ALA A 195 -26.85 2.50 1.55
CA ALA A 195 -26.28 3.70 2.19
C ALA A 195 -27.17 4.94 2.01
N MET A 196 -27.83 5.08 0.85
CA MET A 196 -28.73 6.19 0.53
C MET A 196 -30.14 5.99 1.09
N ALA A 197 -30.62 4.74 1.25
CA ALA A 197 -31.92 4.48 1.89
C ALA A 197 -31.98 4.97 3.35
N VAL A 198 -30.83 5.07 4.03
CA VAL A 198 -30.73 5.59 5.41
C VAL A 198 -30.84 7.13 5.45
N LEU A 199 -30.56 7.84 4.35
CA LEU A 199 -30.66 9.30 4.28
C LEU A 199 -32.06 9.81 3.87
N VAL A 200 -32.95 8.93 3.41
CA VAL A 200 -34.30 9.31 2.93
C VAL A 200 -35.37 9.15 4.03
N TYR A 201 -35.03 8.59 5.19
CA TYR A 201 -35.87 8.61 6.40
C TYR A 201 -35.31 9.58 7.45
N GLN A 202 -35.36 10.87 7.14
CA GLN A 202 -35.34 12.00 8.09
C GLN A 202 -36.40 13.02 7.64
#